data_AF-A0A817J1K4-F1
#
_entry.id   AF-A0A817J1K4-F1
#
_cell.length_a   1.000
_cell.length_b   1.000
_cell.length_c   1.000
_cell.angle_alpha   90.00
_cell.angle_beta   90.00
_cell.angle_gamma   90.00
#
_symmetry.space_group_name_H-M   'P 1'
#
loop_
_entity.id
_entity.type
_entity.pdbx_description
1 polymer ?
#
loop_
_entity_poly.entity_id
_entity_poly.type
_entity_poly.pdbx_seq_one_letter_code
_entity_poly.pdbx_strand_id
1 'polypeptide(L)'
;MEKTILITGGAGFIGSHVVRLFINKYTNYHIVNFDALAYAENLENLRDIEHKENYTFIKGNMNQSDSVEDVFNQFKVDGVINLAAEPHVDRSISNPDCFIQTNIAGTANLLNIAQKSWKDNF
;
A
#
# COMPACT_ATOMS: atom_id res chain seq x y z
N MET A 1 -19.09 11.69 1.16
CA MET A 1 -18.52 10.84 2.21
C MET A 1 -17.02 10.93 2.10
N GLU A 2 -16.35 11.21 3.22
CA GLU A 2 -14.91 11.02 3.32
C GLU A 2 -14.64 9.52 3.24
N LYS A 3 -13.68 9.11 2.40
CA LYS A 3 -13.25 7.73 2.27
C LYS A 3 -11.75 7.64 2.50
N THR A 4 -11.29 6.58 3.13
CA THR A 4 -9.87 6.28 3.26
C THR A 4 -9.47 5.16 2.31
N ILE A 5 -8.55 5.46 1.39
CA ILE A 5 -8.00 4.47 0.46
C ILE A 5 -6.57 4.14 0.86
N LEU A 6 -6.32 2.85 1.10
CA LEU A 6 -4.99 2.29 1.29
C LEU A 6 -4.39 1.96 -0.08
N ILE A 7 -3.24 2.54 -0.39
CA ILE A 7 -2.45 2.21 -1.58
C ILE A 7 -1.16 1.57 -1.11
N THR A 8 -0.91 0.31 -1.48
CA THR A 8 0.36 -0.34 -1.15
C THR A 8 1.38 -0.13 -2.27
N GLY A 9 2.67 -0.06 -1.96
CA GLY A 9 3.71 0.09 -3.00
C GLY A 9 3.69 1.47 -3.67
N GLY A 10 3.15 2.49 -2.99
CA GLY A 10 2.94 3.82 -3.54
C GLY A 10 4.22 4.64 -3.72
N ALA A 11 5.36 4.22 -3.17
CA ALA A 11 6.66 4.84 -3.44
C ALA A 11 7.36 4.27 -4.70
N GLY A 12 6.82 3.19 -5.28
CA GLY A 12 7.26 2.63 -6.54
C GLY A 12 6.85 3.49 -7.76
N PHE A 13 7.28 3.05 -8.94
CA PHE A 13 7.03 3.78 -10.20
C PHE A 13 5.54 4.02 -10.44
N ILE A 14 4.75 2.96 -10.66
CA ILE A 14 3.30 3.08 -10.90
C ILE A 14 2.58 3.63 -9.67
N GLY A 15 2.96 3.13 -8.48
CA GLY A 15 2.35 3.54 -7.22
C GLY A 15 2.35 5.04 -7.01
N SER A 16 3.47 5.72 -7.26
CA SER A 16 3.58 7.17 -7.02
C SER A 16 2.66 7.98 -7.93
N HIS A 17 2.45 7.54 -9.17
CA HIS A 17 1.48 8.16 -10.08
C HIS A 17 0.04 7.96 -9.60
N VAL A 18 -0.31 6.77 -9.11
CA VAL A 18 -1.65 6.47 -8.59
C VAL A 18 -1.92 7.29 -7.32
N VAL A 19 -0.98 7.31 -6.37
CA VAL A 19 -1.06 8.13 -5.15
C VAL A 19 -1.28 9.60 -5.51
N ARG A 20 -0.45 10.17 -6.39
CA ARG A 20 -0.56 11.57 -6.85
C ARG A 20 -1.90 11.84 -7.53
N LEU A 21 -2.39 10.94 -8.37
CA LEU A 21 -3.69 11.07 -9.03
C LEU A 21 -4.81 11.12 -7.98
N PHE A 22 -4.81 10.20 -7.01
CA PHE A 22 -5.88 10.07 -6.04
C PHE A 22 -5.97 11.27 -5.10
N ILE A 23 -4.81 11.72 -4.58
CA ILE A 23 -4.73 12.89 -3.69
C ILE A 23 -5.30 14.14 -4.35
N ASN A 24 -4.98 14.36 -5.63
CA ASN A 24 -5.39 15.58 -6.34
C ASN A 24 -6.80 15.50 -6.93
N LYS A 25 -7.26 14.30 -7.34
CA LYS A 25 -8.58 14.12 -7.97
C LYS A 25 -9.70 13.94 -6.94
N TYR A 26 -9.40 13.31 -5.81
CA TYR A 26 -10.37 13.01 -4.74
C TYR A 26 -9.95 13.75 -3.47
N THR A 27 -10.08 15.08 -3.48
CA THR A 27 -9.63 15.93 -2.36
C THR A 27 -10.36 15.67 -1.05
N ASN A 28 -11.53 15.03 -1.09
CA ASN A 28 -12.30 14.61 0.07
C ASN A 28 -11.96 13.19 0.55
N TYR A 29 -11.00 12.50 -0.08
CA TYR A 29 -10.53 11.18 0.35
C TYR A 29 -9.20 11.34 1.07
N HIS A 30 -8.98 10.49 2.08
CA HIS A 30 -7.69 10.34 2.73
C HIS A 30 -6.92 9.19 2.06
N ILE A 31 -5.69 9.47 1.61
CA ILE A 31 -4.86 8.49 0.92
C ILE A 31 -3.74 8.05 1.85
N VAL A 32 -3.78 6.78 2.23
CA VAL A 32 -2.73 6.14 3.03
C VAL A 32 -1.83 5.36 2.10
N ASN A 33 -0.59 5.82 1.91
CA ASN A 33 0.44 5.08 1.17
C ASN A 33 1.20 4.17 2.14
N PHE A 34 1.10 2.87 1.95
CA PHE A 34 1.78 1.85 2.75
C PHE A 34 2.86 1.15 1.94
N ASP A 35 4.12 1.31 2.33
CA ASP A 35 5.25 0.92 1.48
C ASP A 35 6.44 0.41 2.29
N ALA A 36 7.13 -0.61 1.81
CA ALA A 36 8.24 -1.22 2.52
C ALA A 36 9.55 -0.43 2.36
N LEU A 37 9.65 0.45 1.35
CA LEU A 37 10.89 1.07 0.89
C LEU A 37 11.98 0.03 0.59
N ALA A 38 11.57 -1.05 -0.05
CA ALA A 38 12.40 -2.04 -0.70
C ALA A 38 13.12 -1.46 -1.93
N TYR A 39 13.90 -2.32 -2.58
CA TYR A 39 14.96 -1.97 -3.53
C TYR A 39 14.61 -0.97 -4.64
N ALA A 40 13.37 -0.95 -5.14
CA ALA A 40 12.96 -0.13 -6.28
C ALA A 40 12.13 1.12 -5.91
N GLU A 41 11.91 1.35 -4.62
CA GLU A 41 11.02 2.39 -4.11
C GLU A 41 11.82 3.65 -3.73
N ASN A 42 11.28 4.82 -4.08
CA ASN A 42 11.99 6.09 -3.86
C ASN A 42 11.02 7.17 -3.37
N LEU A 43 11.20 7.64 -2.13
CA LEU A 43 10.39 8.73 -1.56
C LEU A 43 10.51 10.05 -2.35
N GLU A 44 11.59 10.22 -3.11
CA GLU A 44 11.72 11.35 -4.05
C GLU A 44 10.55 11.41 -5.05
N ASN A 45 9.95 10.26 -5.40
CA ASN A 45 8.80 10.19 -6.29
C ASN A 45 7.54 10.87 -5.70
N LEU A 46 7.54 11.21 -4.41
CA LEU A 46 6.37 11.70 -3.67
C LEU A 46 6.63 13.07 -2.99
N ARG A 47 7.81 13.67 -3.16
CA ARG A 47 8.15 14.97 -2.52
C ARG A 47 7.18 16.10 -2.84
N ASP A 48 6.61 16.12 -4.04
CA ASP A 48 5.66 17.15 -4.45
C ASP A 48 4.30 17.07 -3.74
N ILE A 49 4.02 15.94 -3.06
CA ILE A 49 2.76 15.67 -2.38
C ILE A 49 2.90 15.30 -0.90
N GLU A 50 4.13 15.21 -0.36
CA GLU A 50 4.40 14.70 0.99
C GLU A 50 3.74 15.51 2.11
N HIS A 51 3.43 16.79 1.85
CA HIS A 51 2.79 17.71 2.80
C HIS A 51 1.29 17.96 2.52
N LYS A 52 0.67 17.17 1.64
CA LYS A 52 -0.78 17.27 1.38
C LYS A 52 -1.56 16.81 2.61
N GLU A 53 -2.54 17.60 3.04
CA GLU A 53 -3.34 17.32 4.26
C GLU A 53 -4.10 15.98 4.19
N ASN A 54 -4.48 15.55 2.99
CA ASN A 54 -5.20 14.30 2.75
C ASN A 54 -4.28 13.12 2.40
N TYR A 55 -3.00 13.22 2.73
CA TYR A 55 -1.98 12.21 2.47
C TYR A 55 -1.27 11.76 3.74
N THR A 56 -1.13 10.45 3.91
CA THR A 56 -0.30 9.86 4.95
C THR A 56 0.62 8.79 4.36
N PHE A 57 1.91 8.86 4.68
CA PHE A 57 2.87 7.80 4.36
C PHE A 57 3.12 6.92 5.60
N ILE A 58 3.01 5.61 5.42
CA ILE A 58 3.33 4.61 6.43
C ILE A 58 4.38 3.66 5.87
N LYS A 59 5.55 3.61 6.50
CA LYS A 59 6.54 2.59 6.20
C LYS A 59 6.13 1.27 6.86
N GLY A 60 5.91 0.23 6.06
CA GLY A 60 5.52 -1.08 6.56
C GLY A 60 5.58 -2.17 5.50
N ASN A 61 5.56 -3.43 5.93
CA ASN A 61 5.66 -4.58 5.05
C ASN A 61 4.37 -5.39 5.13
N MET A 62 3.78 -5.75 3.99
CA MET A 62 2.54 -6.52 3.93
C MET A 62 2.65 -7.93 4.51
N ASN A 63 3.87 -8.44 4.72
CA ASN A 63 4.11 -9.72 5.39
C ASN A 63 4.00 -9.60 6.93
N GLN A 64 3.94 -8.39 7.48
CA GLN A 64 3.77 -8.13 8.91
C GLN A 64 2.29 -7.85 9.20
N SER A 65 1.55 -8.89 9.58
CA SER A 65 0.10 -8.81 9.81
C SER A 65 -0.30 -7.69 10.76
N ASP A 66 0.40 -7.55 11.88
CA ASP A 66 0.10 -6.52 12.88
C ASP A 66 0.20 -5.11 12.29
N SER A 67 1.21 -4.84 11.47
CA SER A 67 1.39 -3.53 10.83
C SER A 67 0.26 -3.20 9.86
N VAL A 68 -0.25 -4.19 9.12
CA VAL A 68 -1.37 -3.99 8.21
C VAL A 68 -2.67 -3.82 9.02
N GLU A 69 -2.87 -4.61 10.08
CA GLU A 69 -4.03 -4.50 10.97
C GLU A 69 -4.09 -3.14 11.68
N ASP A 70 -2.95 -2.62 12.14
CA ASP A 70 -2.82 -1.28 12.74
C ASP A 70 -3.27 -0.20 11.75
N VAL A 71 -2.88 -0.29 10.49
CA VAL A 71 -3.28 0.67 9.44
C VAL A 71 -4.78 0.62 9.21
N PHE A 72 -5.37 -0.57 9.07
CA PHE A 72 -6.82 -0.71 8.93
C PHE A 72 -7.58 -0.15 10.14
N ASN A 73 -7.08 -0.41 11.35
CA ASN A 73 -7.71 0.02 12.59
C ASN A 73 -7.60 1.53 12.82
N GLN A 74 -6.43 2.11 12.53
CA GLN A 74 -6.15 3.53 12.71
C GLN A 74 -6.90 4.39 11.70
N PHE A 75 -6.86 4.02 10.41
CA PHE A 75 -7.35 4.87 9.33
C PHE A 75 -8.75 4.52 8.83
N LYS A 76 -9.36 3.44 9.35
CA LYS A 76 -10.67 2.93 8.94
C LYS A 76 -10.75 2.80 7.41
N VAL A 77 -9.84 2.01 6.86
CA VAL A 77 -9.69 1.83 5.42
C VAL A 77 -10.99 1.33 4.79
N ASP A 78 -11.49 2.06 3.79
CA ASP A 78 -12.70 1.74 3.02
C ASP A 78 -12.40 1.00 1.71
N GLY A 79 -11.16 1.07 1.23
CA GLY A 79 -10.77 0.46 -0.03
C GLY A 79 -9.26 0.33 -0.16
N VAL A 80 -8.83 -0.65 -0.95
CA VAL A 80 -7.42 -1.01 -1.12
C VAL A 80 -7.04 -1.04 -2.60
N ILE A 81 -5.91 -0.44 -2.93
CA ILE A 81 -5.24 -0.58 -4.23
C ILE A 81 -3.87 -1.21 -3.97
N ASN A 82 -3.74 -2.51 -4.26
CA ASN A 82 -2.51 -3.26 -3.98
C ASN A 82 -1.54 -3.18 -5.17
N LEU A 83 -0.45 -2.41 -5.04
CA LEU A 83 0.62 -2.32 -6.06
C LEU A 83 1.98 -2.80 -5.53
N ALA A 84 2.10 -3.10 -4.23
CA ALA A 84 3.31 -3.67 -3.66
C ALA A 84 3.54 -5.10 -4.17
N ALA A 85 4.71 -5.32 -4.78
CA ALA A 85 5.16 -6.60 -5.29
C ALA A 85 6.68 -6.60 -5.41
N GLU A 86 7.29 -7.78 -5.49
CA GLU A 86 8.63 -7.95 -6.04
C GLU A 86 8.48 -8.34 -7.53
N PRO A 87 8.87 -7.47 -8.48
CA PRO A 87 8.64 -7.69 -9.91
C PRO A 87 9.89 -8.13 -10.69
N HIS A 88 11.08 -8.13 -10.08
CA HIS A 88 12.33 -8.28 -10.83
C HIS A 88 12.60 -9.71 -11.30
N VAL A 89 12.46 -9.97 -12.61
CA VAL A 89 12.57 -11.32 -13.20
C VAL A 89 13.84 -12.08 -12.78
N ASP A 90 15.02 -11.48 -12.85
CA ASP A 90 16.26 -12.20 -12.47
C ASP A 90 16.32 -12.56 -10.98
N ARG A 91 15.70 -11.75 -10.11
CA ARG A 91 15.55 -12.08 -8.69
C ARG A 91 14.58 -13.22 -8.48
N SER A 92 13.55 -13.37 -9.32
CA SER A 92 12.61 -14.48 -9.19
C SER A 92 13.27 -15.83 -9.48
N ILE A 93 14.26 -15.83 -10.37
CA ILE A 93 15.04 -17.01 -10.71
C ILE A 93 16.06 -17.31 -9.59
N SER A 94 16.76 -16.29 -9.09
CA SER A 94 17.85 -16.47 -8.11
C SER A 94 17.36 -16.61 -6.65
N ASN A 95 16.22 -16.03 -6.31
CA ASN A 95 15.60 -16.08 -4.98
C ASN A 95 14.06 -16.09 -5.09
N PRO A 96 13.44 -17.21 -5.48
CA PRO A 96 11.99 -17.31 -5.64
C PRO A 96 11.21 -17.07 -4.34
N ASP A 97 11.83 -17.29 -3.18
CA ASP A 97 11.17 -17.12 -1.89
C ASP A 97 10.71 -15.68 -1.66
N CYS A 98 11.47 -14.67 -2.10
CA CYS A 98 11.05 -13.27 -1.93
C CYS A 98 9.79 -12.93 -2.74
N PHE A 99 9.58 -13.60 -3.87
CA PHE A 99 8.37 -13.48 -4.69
C PHE A 99 7.17 -14.13 -4.01
N ILE A 100 7.34 -15.34 -3.49
CA ILE A 100 6.28 -16.05 -2.77
C ILE A 100 5.85 -15.24 -1.55
N GLN A 101 6.82 -14.74 -0.77
CA GLN A 101 6.52 -13.94 0.41
C GLN A 101 5.76 -12.66 0.02
N THR A 102 6.32 -11.82 -0.84
CA THR A 102 5.70 -10.51 -1.13
C THR A 102 4.41 -10.63 -1.93
N ASN A 103 4.42 -11.41 -3.00
CA ASN A 103 3.34 -11.38 -4.00
C ASN A 103 2.18 -12.29 -3.60
N ILE A 104 2.46 -13.42 -2.95
CA ILE A 104 1.44 -14.40 -2.55
C ILE A 104 1.08 -14.23 -1.07
N ALA A 105 2.04 -14.40 -0.16
CA ALA A 105 1.75 -14.36 1.27
C ALA A 105 1.31 -12.96 1.72
N GLY A 106 1.97 -11.89 1.25
CA GLY A 106 1.59 -10.51 1.51
C GLY A 106 0.19 -10.17 1.00
N THR A 107 -0.15 -10.59 -0.21
CA THR A 107 -1.51 -10.43 -0.75
C THR A 107 -2.55 -11.19 0.07
N ALA A 108 -2.27 -12.45 0.44
CA ALA A 108 -3.17 -13.23 1.29
C ALA A 108 -3.38 -12.58 2.66
N ASN A 109 -2.32 -12.04 3.26
CA ASN A 109 -2.41 -11.32 4.52
C ASN A 109 -3.31 -10.08 4.40
N LEU A 110 -3.11 -9.27 3.36
CA LEU A 110 -3.93 -8.08 3.09
C LEU A 110 -5.41 -8.43 2.91
N LEU A 111 -5.72 -9.50 2.17
CA LEU A 111 -7.08 -9.99 1.97
C LEU A 111 -7.72 -10.47 3.27
N ASN A 112 -7.00 -11.23 4.09
CA ASN A 112 -7.50 -11.72 5.37
C ASN A 112 -7.81 -10.57 6.34
N ILE A 113 -6.95 -9.55 6.38
CA ILE A 113 -7.16 -8.37 7.23
C ILE A 113 -8.33 -7.55 6.71
N ALA A 114 -8.42 -7.30 5.41
CA ALA A 114 -9.56 -6.60 4.81
C ALA A 114 -10.89 -7.31 5.13
N GLN A 115 -10.94 -8.64 4.96
CA GLN A 115 -12.11 -9.44 5.31
C GLN A 115 -12.48 -9.30 6.79
N LYS A 116 -11.49 -9.43 7.70
CA LYS A 116 -11.67 -9.30 9.14
C LYS A 116 -12.16 -7.90 9.55
N SER A 117 -11.62 -6.85 8.93
CA SER A 117 -11.94 -5.47 9.24
C SER A 117 -13.30 -5.04 8.70
N TRP A 118 -13.70 -5.50 7.52
CA TRP A 118 -14.94 -5.07 6.87
C TRP A 118 -16.18 -5.86 7.30
N LYS A 119 -16.04 -7.07 7.87
CA LYS A 119 -17.13 -7.83 8.50
C LYS A 119 -18.45 -7.83 7.70
N ASP A 120 -18.39 -8.24 6.45
CA ASP A 120 -19.53 -8.32 5.51
C ASP A 120 -20.04 -7.00 4.92
N ASN A 121 -19.35 -5.88 5.16
CA ASN A 121 -19.61 -4.58 4.55
C ASN A 121 -18.64 -4.30 3.39
N PHE A 122 -18.74 -5.09 2.31
CA PHE A 122 -17.88 -4.99 1.11
C PHE A 122 -18.51 -4.14 -0.01
#